data_AF-A0A2V9IW00-F1
#
_entry.id   AF-A0A2V9IW00-F1
#
_cell.length_a   1.000
_cell.length_b   1.000
_cell.length_c   1.000
_cell.angle_alpha   90.00
_cell.angle_beta   90.00
_cell.angle_gamma   90.00
#
_symmetry.space_group_name_H-M   'P 1'
#
loop_
_entity.id
_entity.type
_entity.pdbx_description
1 polymer ?
#
loop_
_entity_poly.entity_id
_entity_poly.type
_entity_poly.pdbx_seq_one_letter_code
_entity_poly.pdbx_strand_id
1 'polypeptide(L)'
;MVDPTLSLPHGPRRAVGRWLAFLGISAAGALVIVSRRPDAIFNPQFWAEDGTIWYAEAHAHGLRSLLSPYLGYFQTLPRVVAVAAQILPLTWAPLVFNLVAVALMLLPVWLLASQRFARLASPRVRLGFGFLILALPNTHSMCANVTNSQWYLALAAVLVLLAESSEAPAFDLTVLGLCAVSGPFAVFLAPLAALMWWKRKTGNATSRRRDYACMLILAAGCLLQGLAMWLTRSHRPRVAPGASPLRLAQILAVNVFLTPVLGGHAALPYV
;
A
#
# COMPACT_ATOMS: atom_id res chain seq x y z
N MET A 1 -41.19 -36.21 1.63
CA MET A 1 -40.79 -34.80 1.42
C MET A 1 -39.53 -34.56 2.22
N VAL A 2 -38.38 -34.49 1.55
CA VAL A 2 -37.09 -34.17 2.19
C VAL A 2 -36.83 -32.69 1.92
N ASP A 3 -36.61 -31.93 2.99
CA ASP A 3 -36.33 -30.50 2.99
C ASP A 3 -35.00 -30.20 2.25
N PRO A 4 -34.99 -29.39 1.17
CA PRO A 4 -33.79 -29.10 0.39
C PRO A 4 -32.89 -28.00 0.99
N THR A 5 -33.12 -27.55 2.23
CA THR A 5 -32.36 -26.44 2.83
C THR A 5 -31.21 -26.82 3.77
N LEU A 6 -30.75 -28.08 3.72
CA LEU A 6 -29.52 -28.48 4.44
C LEU A 6 -28.28 -27.93 3.72
N SER A 7 -27.99 -26.64 3.93
CA SER A 7 -26.73 -26.03 3.52
C SER A 7 -25.56 -26.81 4.14
N LEU A 8 -24.82 -27.55 3.30
CA LEU A 8 -23.67 -28.32 3.73
C LEU A 8 -22.67 -27.39 4.44
N PRO A 9 -22.18 -27.75 5.64
CA PRO A 9 -21.15 -26.98 6.32
C PRO A 9 -19.94 -26.81 5.40
N HIS A 10 -19.30 -25.64 5.49
CA HIS A 10 -18.18 -25.24 4.64
C HIS A 10 -17.02 -26.23 4.79
N GLY A 11 -16.96 -27.25 3.94
CA GLY A 11 -16.06 -28.38 4.12
C GLY A 11 -14.56 -28.02 4.02
N PRO A 12 -13.69 -28.74 4.75
CA PRO A 12 -12.24 -28.48 4.82
C PRO A 12 -11.54 -28.46 3.46
N ARG A 13 -12.05 -29.21 2.48
CA ARG A 13 -11.52 -29.23 1.10
C ARG A 13 -11.58 -27.86 0.40
N ARG A 14 -12.62 -27.06 0.65
CA ARG A 14 -12.75 -25.70 0.09
C ARG A 14 -11.78 -24.72 0.76
N ALA A 15 -11.50 -24.90 2.06
CA ALA A 15 -10.52 -24.10 2.77
C ALA A 15 -9.10 -24.37 2.27
N VAL A 16 -8.72 -25.64 2.11
CA VAL A 16 -7.41 -26.04 1.55
C VAL A 16 -7.21 -25.46 0.14
N GLY A 17 -8.21 -25.56 -0.73
CA GLY A 17 -8.14 -24.99 -2.08
C GLY A 17 -7.92 -23.46 -2.08
N ARG A 18 -8.54 -22.73 -1.14
CA ARG A 18 -8.32 -21.27 -0.99
C ARG A 18 -6.90 -20.95 -0.53
N TRP A 19 -6.35 -21.72 0.40
CA TRP A 19 -4.97 -21.55 0.87
C TRP A 19 -3.96 -21.83 -0.24
N LEU A 20 -4.14 -22.92 -0.99
CA LEU A 20 -3.28 -23.24 -2.14
C LEU A 20 -3.35 -22.15 -3.21
N ALA A 21 -4.55 -21.63 -3.50
CA ALA A 21 -4.71 -20.51 -4.42
C ALA A 21 -3.99 -19.24 -3.92
N PHE A 22 -4.14 -18.91 -2.64
CA PHE A 22 -3.46 -17.75 -2.03
C PHE A 22 -1.94 -17.90 -2.10
N LEU A 23 -1.40 -19.08 -1.74
CA LEU A 23 0.03 -19.37 -1.81
C LEU A 23 0.53 -19.32 -3.26
N GLY A 24 -0.21 -19.89 -4.20
CA GLY A 24 0.12 -19.85 -5.63
C GLY A 24 0.16 -18.43 -6.19
N ILE A 25 -0.84 -17.60 -5.86
CA ILE A 25 -0.88 -16.19 -6.27
C ILE A 25 0.29 -15.41 -5.65
N SER A 26 0.56 -15.65 -4.37
CA SER A 26 1.66 -14.99 -3.65
C SER A 26 3.02 -15.38 -4.23
N ALA A 27 3.24 -16.66 -4.50
CA ALA A 27 4.46 -17.16 -5.12
C ALA A 27 4.65 -16.59 -6.54
N ALA A 28 3.61 -16.64 -7.37
CA ALA A 28 3.67 -16.05 -8.71
C ALA A 28 3.93 -14.54 -8.67
N GLY A 29 3.28 -13.80 -7.76
CA GLY A 29 3.51 -12.37 -7.59
C GLY A 29 4.92 -12.06 -7.10
N ALA A 30 5.43 -12.83 -6.13
CA ALA A 30 6.79 -12.71 -5.64
C ALA A 30 7.80 -13.00 -6.77
N LEU A 31 7.55 -14.00 -7.61
CA LEU A 31 8.40 -14.29 -8.77
C LEU A 31 8.45 -13.12 -9.75
N VAL A 32 7.32 -12.46 -10.02
CA VAL A 32 7.28 -11.25 -10.87
C VAL A 32 8.07 -10.10 -10.24
N ILE A 33 7.99 -9.91 -8.92
CA ILE A 33 8.75 -8.86 -8.23
C ILE A 33 10.25 -9.19 -8.26
N VAL A 34 10.63 -10.43 -7.92
CA VAL A 34 12.02 -10.89 -7.89
C VAL A 34 12.64 -10.89 -9.28
N SER A 35 11.90 -11.23 -10.34
CA SER A 35 12.42 -11.15 -11.71
C SER A 35 12.76 -9.72 -12.14
N ARG A 36 12.14 -8.72 -11.51
CA ARG A 36 12.39 -7.29 -11.79
C ARG A 36 13.46 -6.68 -10.91
N ARG A 37 13.60 -7.19 -9.68
CA ARG A 37 14.54 -6.68 -8.68
C ARG A 37 15.17 -7.83 -7.87
N PRO A 38 16.00 -8.68 -8.50
CA PRO A 38 16.54 -9.87 -7.85
C PRO A 38 17.48 -9.51 -6.69
N ASP A 39 18.15 -8.36 -6.77
CA ASP A 39 18.98 -7.78 -5.71
C ASP A 39 18.20 -7.64 -4.39
N ALA A 40 16.88 -7.36 -4.43
CA ALA A 40 16.09 -7.17 -3.22
C ALA A 40 16.11 -8.39 -2.29
N ILE A 41 16.33 -9.60 -2.83
CA ILE A 41 16.39 -10.86 -2.08
C ILE A 41 17.81 -11.43 -2.00
N PHE A 42 18.53 -11.47 -3.12
CA PHE A 42 19.83 -12.16 -3.20
C PHE A 42 21.01 -11.29 -2.79
N ASN A 43 20.87 -9.96 -2.82
CA ASN A 43 21.87 -9.01 -2.32
C ASN A 43 21.15 -7.81 -1.68
N PRO A 44 20.45 -8.01 -0.56
CA PRO A 44 19.52 -7.03 -0.03
C PRO A 44 20.26 -5.78 0.46
N GLN A 45 19.85 -4.61 -0.05
CA GLN A 45 20.36 -3.30 0.33
C GLN A 45 19.22 -2.38 0.78
N PHE A 46 19.53 -1.43 1.66
CA PHE A 46 18.60 -0.34 1.95
C PHE A 46 18.44 0.55 0.72
N TRP A 47 17.23 1.06 0.52
CA TRP A 47 16.93 2.01 -0.54
C TRP A 47 16.67 3.40 0.03
N ALA A 48 17.49 4.37 -0.37
CA ALA A 48 17.34 5.78 -0.01
C ALA A 48 17.11 5.98 1.52
N GLU A 49 15.96 6.52 1.91
CA GLU A 49 15.60 6.81 3.30
C GLU A 49 15.52 5.57 4.20
N ASP A 50 15.41 4.36 3.65
CA ASP A 50 15.35 3.10 4.43
C ASP A 50 16.51 2.98 5.41
N GLY A 51 17.74 3.27 4.95
CA GLY A 51 18.94 3.19 5.77
C GLY A 51 19.23 4.50 6.51
N THR A 52 19.19 5.62 5.79
CA THR A 52 19.70 6.91 6.27
C THR A 52 18.75 7.63 7.22
N ILE A 53 17.43 7.40 7.10
CA ILE A 53 16.41 8.04 7.94
C ILE A 53 15.72 6.99 8.81
N TRP A 54 15.05 6.01 8.22
CA TRP A 54 14.16 5.12 8.97
C TRP A 54 14.93 4.23 9.94
N TYR A 55 15.88 3.46 9.42
CA TYR A 55 16.69 2.57 10.25
C TYR A 55 17.58 3.36 11.22
N ALA A 56 18.25 4.41 10.74
CA ALA A 56 19.13 5.24 11.57
C ALA A 56 18.39 5.90 12.75
N GLU A 57 17.21 6.50 12.52
CA GLU A 57 16.44 7.11 13.60
C GLU A 57 15.83 6.07 14.54
N ALA A 58 15.42 4.91 14.03
CA ALA A 58 14.98 3.81 14.88
C ALA A 58 16.13 3.28 15.77
N HIS A 59 17.35 3.24 15.25
CA HIS A 59 18.54 2.89 16.02
C HIS A 59 18.86 3.93 17.10
N ALA A 60 18.80 5.22 16.76
CA ALA A 60 19.13 6.31 17.68
C ALA A 60 18.06 6.59 18.74
N HIS A 61 16.78 6.40 18.40
CA HIS A 61 15.65 6.86 19.22
C HIS A 61 14.64 5.75 19.56
N GLY A 62 14.84 4.53 19.08
CA GLY A 62 13.95 3.39 19.33
C GLY A 62 12.51 3.69 18.93
N LEU A 63 11.57 3.35 19.82
CA LEU A 63 10.14 3.59 19.61
C LEU A 63 9.76 5.06 19.45
N ARG A 64 10.55 6.00 19.99
CA ARG A 64 10.26 7.44 19.85
C ARG A 64 10.36 7.90 18.41
N SER A 65 11.14 7.19 17.58
CA SER A 65 11.22 7.46 16.14
C SER A 65 9.87 7.39 15.43
N LEU A 66 8.90 6.61 15.95
CA LEU A 66 7.53 6.54 15.41
C LEU A 66 6.79 7.88 15.47
N LEU A 67 7.16 8.74 16.41
CA LEU A 67 6.55 10.05 16.63
C LEU A 67 7.28 11.17 15.87
N SER A 68 8.33 10.84 15.11
CA SER A 68 9.09 11.83 14.34
C SER A 68 8.47 12.02 12.95
N PRO A 69 7.91 13.20 12.64
CA PRO A 69 7.47 13.49 11.27
C PRO A 69 8.68 13.61 10.32
N TYR A 70 8.50 13.25 9.06
CA TYR A 70 9.49 13.46 8.00
C TYR A 70 8.85 14.23 6.85
N LEU A 71 9.54 15.26 6.35
CA LEU A 71 9.00 16.22 5.37
C LEU A 71 7.61 16.78 5.78
N GLY A 72 7.39 16.86 7.09
CA GLY A 72 6.21 17.43 7.74
C GLY A 72 4.95 16.57 7.79
N TYR A 73 5.06 15.25 7.63
CA TYR A 73 3.97 14.33 7.91
C TYR A 73 4.51 13.04 8.53
N PHE A 74 3.64 12.25 9.16
CA PHE A 74 4.02 10.97 9.74
C PHE A 74 4.20 9.92 8.66
N GLN A 75 5.29 9.15 8.80
CA GLN A 75 5.67 8.02 7.96
C GLN A 75 5.71 6.75 8.81
N THR A 76 4.56 6.39 9.39
CA THR A 76 4.51 5.34 10.43
C THR A 76 4.90 3.97 9.88
N LEU A 77 4.44 3.59 8.68
CA LEU A 77 4.76 2.31 8.06
C LEU A 77 6.28 2.04 8.00
N PRO A 78 7.12 2.88 7.34
CA PRO A 78 8.55 2.63 7.31
C PRO A 78 9.20 2.64 8.69
N ARG A 79 8.72 3.48 9.61
CA ARG A 79 9.26 3.58 10.97
C ARG A 79 8.94 2.35 11.83
N VAL A 80 7.74 1.77 11.70
CA VAL A 80 7.38 0.50 12.36
C VAL A 80 8.28 -0.63 11.86
N VAL A 81 8.51 -0.70 10.54
CA VAL A 81 9.43 -1.68 9.95
C VAL A 81 10.85 -1.46 10.47
N ALA A 82 11.31 -0.22 10.55
CA ALA A 82 12.62 0.13 11.07
C ALA A 82 12.83 -0.27 12.52
N VAL A 83 11.86 -0.01 13.39
CA VAL A 83 11.87 -0.42 14.80
C VAL A 83 11.87 -1.94 14.91
N ALA A 84 11.02 -2.64 14.15
CA ALA A 84 10.98 -4.09 14.16
C ALA A 84 12.32 -4.71 13.67
N ALA A 85 12.96 -4.09 12.69
CA ALA A 85 14.26 -4.53 12.19
C ALA A 85 15.41 -4.37 13.19
N GLN A 86 15.28 -3.52 14.23
CA GLN A 86 16.29 -3.40 15.30
C GLN A 86 16.43 -4.67 16.15
N ILE A 87 15.44 -5.57 16.12
CA ILE A 87 15.47 -6.86 16.85
C ILE A 87 16.53 -7.80 16.25
N LEU A 88 16.85 -7.61 14.97
CA LEU A 88 17.76 -8.45 14.21
C LEU A 88 19.11 -7.75 14.01
N PRO A 89 20.21 -8.50 13.77
CA PRO A 89 21.49 -7.90 13.40
C PRO A 89 21.36 -7.01 12.16
N LEU A 90 22.13 -5.92 12.11
CA LEU A 90 22.14 -4.95 11.01
C LEU A 90 22.27 -5.61 9.63
N THR A 91 23.03 -6.71 9.52
CA THR A 91 23.22 -7.46 8.27
C THR A 91 21.92 -8.04 7.70
N TRP A 92 20.91 -8.30 8.53
CA TRP A 92 19.60 -8.80 8.11
C TRP A 92 18.56 -7.69 7.90
N ALA A 93 18.81 -6.49 8.40
CA ALA A 93 17.83 -5.41 8.36
C ALA A 93 17.41 -5.00 6.94
N PRO A 94 18.32 -4.88 5.94
CA PRO A 94 17.93 -4.63 4.55
C PRO A 94 16.98 -5.70 3.99
N LEU A 95 17.23 -6.98 4.31
CA LEU A 95 16.37 -8.06 3.83
C LEU A 95 14.97 -7.96 4.43
N VAL A 96 14.86 -7.66 5.72
CA VAL A 96 13.57 -7.47 6.40
C VAL A 96 12.77 -6.35 5.75
N PHE A 97 13.42 -5.21 5.48
CA PHE A 97 12.80 -4.09 4.77
C PHE A 97 12.27 -4.53 3.39
N ASN A 98 13.12 -5.18 2.60
CA ASN A 98 12.76 -5.60 1.25
C ASN A 98 11.62 -6.63 1.26
N LEU A 99 11.63 -7.60 2.18
CA LEU A 99 10.57 -8.60 2.31
C LEU A 99 9.23 -7.97 2.71
N VAL A 100 9.24 -6.99 3.64
CA VAL A 100 8.03 -6.25 3.99
C VAL A 100 7.52 -5.45 2.79
N ALA A 101 8.42 -4.81 2.04
CA ALA A 101 8.04 -4.09 0.83
C ALA A 101 7.42 -5.02 -0.23
N VAL A 102 7.97 -6.21 -0.44
CA VAL A 102 7.39 -7.24 -1.31
C VAL A 102 5.99 -7.64 -0.84
N ALA A 103 5.79 -7.86 0.46
CA ALA A 103 4.48 -8.18 1.02
C ALA A 103 3.47 -7.04 0.80
N LEU A 104 3.88 -5.78 0.97
CA LEU A 104 3.02 -4.61 0.73
C LEU A 104 2.69 -4.42 -0.75
N MET A 105 3.62 -4.74 -1.66
CA MET A 105 3.36 -4.77 -3.10
C MET A 105 2.33 -5.83 -3.49
N LEU A 106 2.33 -6.99 -2.81
CA LEU A 106 1.36 -8.07 -3.06
C LEU A 106 -0.04 -7.75 -2.50
N LEU A 107 -0.15 -6.82 -1.56
CA LEU A 107 -1.39 -6.51 -0.84
C LEU A 107 -2.56 -6.14 -1.78
N PRO A 108 -2.41 -5.25 -2.79
CA PRO A 108 -3.47 -4.98 -3.77
C PRO A 108 -3.87 -6.22 -4.58
N VAL A 109 -2.92 -7.10 -4.90
CA VAL A 109 -3.18 -8.34 -5.65
C VAL A 109 -4.04 -9.30 -4.83
N TRP A 110 -3.71 -9.48 -3.55
CA TRP A 110 -4.52 -10.29 -2.63
C TRP A 110 -5.94 -9.74 -2.48
N LEU A 111 -6.07 -8.42 -2.37
CA LEU A 111 -7.37 -7.75 -2.33
C LEU A 111 -8.19 -8.03 -3.59
N LEU A 112 -7.60 -7.84 -4.78
CA LEU A 112 -8.27 -8.10 -6.06
C LEU A 112 -8.63 -9.58 -6.27
N ALA A 113 -7.79 -10.49 -5.78
CA ALA A 113 -8.04 -11.93 -5.82
C ALA A 113 -9.19 -12.38 -4.90
N SER A 114 -9.46 -11.62 -3.82
CA SER A 114 -10.47 -11.98 -2.82
C SER A 114 -11.91 -11.93 -3.35
N GLN A 115 -12.86 -12.54 -2.65
CA GLN A 115 -14.28 -12.52 -3.04
C GLN A 115 -14.93 -11.13 -2.93
N ARG A 116 -14.24 -10.16 -2.29
CA ARG A 116 -14.70 -8.77 -2.11
C ARG A 116 -15.01 -8.04 -3.41
N PHE A 117 -14.44 -8.49 -4.52
CA PHE A 117 -14.61 -7.93 -5.86
C PHE A 117 -15.26 -8.92 -6.84
N ALA A 118 -15.91 -9.98 -6.35
CA ALA A 118 -16.50 -11.01 -7.21
C ALA A 118 -17.54 -10.47 -8.20
N ARG A 119 -18.27 -9.41 -7.82
CA ARG A 119 -19.26 -8.75 -8.69
C ARG A 119 -18.66 -7.76 -9.69
N LEU A 120 -17.43 -7.29 -9.43
CA LEU A 120 -16.78 -6.31 -10.30
C LEU A 120 -16.33 -6.96 -11.61
N ALA A 121 -15.67 -8.11 -11.53
CA ALA A 121 -15.16 -8.82 -12.70
C ALA A 121 -14.82 -10.29 -12.39
N SER A 122 -14.60 -11.08 -13.45
CA SER A 122 -14.13 -12.46 -13.31
C SER A 122 -12.77 -12.53 -12.59
N PRO A 123 -12.46 -13.63 -11.87
CA PRO A 123 -11.18 -13.77 -11.17
C PRO A 123 -9.96 -13.58 -12.08
N ARG A 124 -10.05 -14.00 -13.35
CA ARG A 124 -8.97 -13.86 -14.34
C ARG A 124 -8.67 -12.39 -14.64
N VAL A 125 -9.70 -11.57 -14.85
CA VAL A 125 -9.54 -10.14 -15.11
C VAL A 125 -8.95 -9.44 -13.88
N ARG A 126 -9.47 -9.74 -12.69
CA ARG A 126 -8.99 -9.14 -11.43
C ARG A 126 -7.53 -9.50 -11.13
N LEU A 127 -7.16 -10.77 -11.31
CA LEU A 127 -5.77 -11.21 -11.20
C LEU A 127 -4.91 -10.56 -12.29
N GLY A 128 -5.37 -10.49 -13.53
CA GLY A 128 -4.68 -9.78 -14.61
C GLY A 128 -4.34 -8.35 -14.24
N PHE A 129 -5.30 -7.58 -13.69
CA PHE A 129 -5.05 -6.24 -13.16
C PHE A 129 -4.06 -6.24 -11.99
N GLY A 130 -4.19 -7.18 -11.04
CA GLY A 130 -3.25 -7.31 -9.92
C GLY A 130 -1.81 -7.55 -10.37
N PHE A 131 -1.60 -8.48 -11.30
CA PHE A 131 -0.28 -8.76 -11.86
C PHE A 131 0.23 -7.63 -12.75
N LEU A 132 -0.65 -6.91 -13.45
CA LEU A 132 -0.27 -5.72 -14.20
C LEU A 132 0.28 -4.63 -13.27
N ILE A 133 -0.30 -4.43 -12.07
CA ILE A 133 0.25 -3.52 -11.05
C ILE A 133 1.68 -3.91 -10.67
N LEU A 134 1.96 -5.21 -10.49
CA LEU A 134 3.30 -5.70 -10.18
C LEU A 134 4.27 -5.57 -11.35
N ALA A 135 3.78 -5.64 -12.58
CA ALA A 135 4.57 -5.62 -13.81
C ALA A 135 4.69 -4.23 -14.45
N LEU A 136 4.10 -3.18 -13.85
CA LEU A 136 4.11 -1.81 -14.39
C LEU A 136 5.54 -1.37 -14.75
N PRO A 137 5.84 -1.02 -16.00
CA PRO A 137 7.17 -0.56 -16.38
C PRO A 137 7.50 0.79 -15.73
N ASN A 138 8.78 1.19 -15.76
CA ASN A 138 9.26 2.46 -15.20
C ASN A 138 8.97 2.67 -13.69
N THR A 139 8.87 1.58 -12.92
CA THR A 139 8.63 1.63 -11.46
C THR A 139 9.77 1.04 -10.64
N HIS A 140 10.99 0.98 -11.21
CA HIS A 140 12.15 0.38 -10.54
C HIS A 140 12.40 1.00 -9.15
N SER A 141 12.36 2.33 -9.05
CA SER A 141 12.55 3.06 -7.79
C SER A 141 11.45 2.80 -6.75
N MET A 142 10.30 2.29 -7.15
CA MET A 142 9.19 1.93 -6.26
C MET A 142 9.17 0.44 -5.89
N CYS A 143 9.91 -0.39 -6.62
CA CYS A 143 9.89 -1.83 -6.47
C CYS A 143 10.65 -2.26 -5.20
N ALA A 144 10.05 -3.12 -4.38
CA ALA A 144 10.66 -3.81 -3.23
C ALA A 144 11.50 -2.93 -2.29
N ASN A 145 11.01 -1.72 -1.96
CA ASN A 145 11.57 -0.89 -0.88
C ASN A 145 10.48 -0.26 -0.01
N VAL A 146 10.79 -0.01 1.27
CA VAL A 146 9.77 0.36 2.26
C VAL A 146 9.39 1.83 2.14
N THR A 147 10.36 2.70 1.86
CA THR A 147 10.15 4.14 1.62
C THR A 147 9.04 4.41 0.59
N ASN A 148 8.99 3.62 -0.49
CA ASN A 148 7.95 3.76 -1.52
C ASN A 148 6.74 2.84 -1.32
N SER A 149 6.74 1.98 -0.29
CA SER A 149 5.63 1.05 -0.05
C SER A 149 4.31 1.73 0.32
N GLN A 150 4.37 2.99 0.76
CA GLN A 150 3.19 3.83 1.02
C GLN A 150 2.26 3.95 -0.21
N TRP A 151 2.78 3.86 -1.43
CA TRP A 151 1.96 3.93 -2.66
C TRP A 151 1.10 2.68 -2.85
N TYR A 152 1.66 1.49 -2.58
CA TYR A 152 0.90 0.23 -2.62
C TYR A 152 -0.09 0.14 -1.47
N LEU A 153 0.27 0.66 -0.29
CA LEU A 153 -0.64 0.78 0.84
C LEU A 153 -1.81 1.73 0.52
N ALA A 154 -1.57 2.87 -0.13
CA ALA A 154 -2.62 3.78 -0.56
C ALA A 154 -3.56 3.14 -1.60
N LEU A 155 -3.01 2.39 -2.56
CA LEU A 155 -3.81 1.61 -3.50
C LEU A 155 -4.65 0.54 -2.79
N ALA A 156 -4.07 -0.19 -1.85
CA ALA A 156 -4.79 -1.16 -1.02
C ALA A 156 -5.91 -0.49 -0.21
N ALA A 157 -5.67 0.71 0.33
CA ALA A 157 -6.67 1.50 1.05
C ALA A 157 -7.86 1.90 0.16
N VAL A 158 -7.61 2.34 -1.09
CA VAL A 158 -8.67 2.58 -2.07
C VAL A 158 -9.48 1.31 -2.32
N LEU A 159 -8.80 0.19 -2.57
CA LEU A 159 -9.47 -1.10 -2.79
C LEU A 159 -10.32 -1.52 -1.59
N VAL A 160 -9.82 -1.33 -0.36
CA VAL A 160 -10.59 -1.61 0.87
C VAL A 160 -11.86 -0.76 0.95
N LEU A 161 -11.81 0.53 0.61
CA LEU A 161 -13.00 1.40 0.60
C LEU A 161 -14.02 0.96 -0.47
N LEU A 162 -13.53 0.52 -1.63
CA LEU A 162 -14.38 0.08 -2.73
C LEU A 162 -14.98 -1.32 -2.52
N ALA A 163 -14.32 -2.17 -1.73
CA ALA A 163 -14.77 -3.54 -1.45
C ALA A 163 -16.23 -3.59 -0.94
N GLU A 164 -17.03 -4.45 -1.56
CA GLU A 164 -18.46 -4.60 -1.22
C GLU A 164 -18.68 -5.31 0.12
N SER A 165 -17.80 -6.25 0.44
CA SER A 165 -17.88 -7.06 1.64
C SER A 165 -16.76 -6.72 2.62
N SER A 166 -17.09 -6.84 3.91
CA SER A 166 -16.22 -6.66 5.06
C SER A 166 -15.92 -8.02 5.70
N GLU A 167 -15.48 -9.01 4.92
CA GLU A 167 -15.18 -10.35 5.47
C GLU A 167 -14.11 -10.31 6.58
N ALA A 168 -13.27 -9.25 6.60
CA ALA A 168 -12.30 -8.99 7.66
C ALA A 168 -12.25 -7.48 8.00
N PRO A 169 -13.16 -6.97 8.85
CA PRO A 169 -13.21 -5.54 9.19
C PRO A 169 -11.94 -5.07 9.90
N ALA A 170 -11.35 -5.91 10.76
CA ALA A 170 -10.10 -5.57 11.45
C ALA A 170 -8.98 -5.29 10.45
N PHE A 171 -8.83 -6.14 9.43
CA PHE A 171 -7.86 -5.93 8.35
C PHE A 171 -8.14 -4.62 7.59
N ASP A 172 -9.41 -4.34 7.25
CA ASP A 172 -9.80 -3.10 6.56
C ASP A 172 -9.38 -1.86 7.37
N LEU A 173 -9.69 -1.86 8.67
CA LEU A 173 -9.35 -0.77 9.58
C LEU A 173 -7.84 -0.64 9.79
N THR A 174 -7.09 -1.74 9.84
CA THR A 174 -5.62 -1.72 9.92
C THR A 174 -5.00 -1.12 8.67
N VAL A 175 -5.43 -1.54 7.47
CA VAL A 175 -4.92 -1.00 6.20
C VAL A 175 -5.19 0.50 6.12
N LEU A 176 -6.42 0.94 6.41
CA LEU A 176 -6.76 2.36 6.39
C LEU A 176 -6.06 3.15 7.49
N GLY A 177 -5.95 2.60 8.70
CA GLY A 177 -5.25 3.22 9.82
C GLY A 177 -3.79 3.46 9.49
N LEU A 178 -3.09 2.41 9.05
CA LEU A 178 -1.69 2.51 8.61
C LEU A 178 -1.55 3.50 7.46
N CYS A 179 -2.42 3.46 6.46
CA CYS A 179 -2.38 4.40 5.34
C CYS A 179 -2.58 5.85 5.80
N ALA A 180 -3.46 6.08 6.77
CA ALA A 180 -3.78 7.41 7.28
C ALA A 180 -2.60 8.03 8.05
N VAL A 181 -1.75 7.20 8.66
CA VAL A 181 -0.57 7.63 9.42
C VAL A 181 0.77 7.43 8.69
N SER A 182 0.75 7.04 7.41
CA SER A 182 1.95 6.74 6.60
C SER A 182 1.95 7.54 5.30
N GLY A 183 1.69 8.84 5.41
CA GLY A 183 1.56 9.75 4.28
C GLY A 183 0.31 10.65 4.36
N PRO A 184 0.22 11.68 3.51
CA PRO A 184 -0.92 12.60 3.48
C PRO A 184 -2.15 12.02 2.75
N PHE A 185 -2.19 10.71 2.49
CA PHE A 185 -3.24 10.04 1.70
C PHE A 185 -4.64 10.19 2.32
N ALA A 186 -4.72 10.32 3.65
CA ALA A 186 -5.98 10.53 4.35
C ALA A 186 -6.78 11.72 3.80
N VAL A 187 -6.11 12.79 3.36
CA VAL A 187 -6.75 13.99 2.77
C VAL A 187 -7.55 13.63 1.52
N PHE A 188 -7.01 12.73 0.68
CA PHE A 188 -7.65 12.29 -0.57
C PHE A 188 -8.66 11.16 -0.35
N LEU A 189 -8.41 10.29 0.63
CA LEU A 189 -9.26 9.14 0.91
C LEU A 189 -10.48 9.46 1.77
N ALA A 190 -10.43 10.50 2.63
CA ALA A 190 -11.55 10.86 3.49
C ALA A 190 -12.83 11.24 2.70
N PRO A 191 -12.77 12.05 1.62
CA PRO A 191 -13.94 12.32 0.77
C PRO A 191 -14.51 11.06 0.14
N LEU A 192 -13.64 10.15 -0.34
CA LEU A 192 -14.07 8.87 -0.90
C LEU A 192 -14.76 8.01 0.18
N ALA A 193 -14.19 7.91 1.38
CA ALA A 193 -14.79 7.16 2.47
C ALA A 193 -16.15 7.72 2.90
N ALA A 194 -16.29 9.06 2.96
CA ALA A 194 -17.57 9.72 3.24
C ALA A 194 -18.61 9.41 2.14
N LEU A 195 -18.20 9.44 0.86
CA LEU A 195 -19.06 9.08 -0.26
C LEU A 195 -19.52 7.61 -0.18
N MET A 196 -18.60 6.70 0.11
CA MET A 196 -18.89 5.26 0.22
C MET A 196 -19.82 4.97 1.40
N TRP A 197 -19.58 5.58 2.56
CA TRP A 197 -20.48 5.51 3.71
C TRP A 197 -21.87 6.04 3.36
N TRP A 198 -21.96 7.21 2.70
CA TRP A 198 -23.24 7.81 2.32
C TRP A 198 -24.04 6.92 1.36
N LYS A 199 -23.38 6.32 0.36
CA LYS A 199 -24.01 5.39 -0.59
C LYS A 199 -24.48 4.09 0.06
N ARG A 200 -23.82 3.63 1.13
CA ARG A 200 -24.07 2.34 1.78
C ARG A 200 -24.78 2.45 3.14
N LYS A 201 -25.16 3.66 3.58
CA LYS A 201 -25.74 3.92 4.90
C LYS A 201 -27.07 3.21 5.18
N THR A 202 -27.80 2.80 4.13
CA THR A 202 -29.07 2.05 4.22
C THR A 202 -28.87 0.53 4.11
N GLY A 203 -27.64 0.07 3.87
CA GLY A 203 -27.31 -1.34 3.79
C GLY A 203 -27.22 -2.04 5.16
N ASN A 204 -26.62 -3.23 5.15
CA ASN A 204 -26.40 -4.03 6.37
C ASN A 204 -25.69 -3.21 7.47
N ALA A 205 -26.19 -3.31 8.71
CA ALA A 205 -25.63 -2.65 9.89
C ALA A 205 -24.12 -2.91 10.07
N THR A 206 -23.62 -4.11 9.76
CA THR A 206 -22.19 -4.44 9.88
C THR A 206 -21.35 -3.65 8.87
N SER A 207 -21.73 -3.66 7.59
CA SER A 207 -21.02 -2.90 6.54
C SER A 207 -21.07 -1.40 6.82
N ARG A 208 -22.21 -0.90 7.31
CA ARG A 208 -22.38 0.50 7.72
C ARG A 208 -21.44 0.89 8.85
N ARG A 209 -21.31 0.06 9.90
CA ARG A 209 -20.38 0.30 11.01
C ARG A 209 -18.94 0.34 10.54
N ARG A 210 -18.55 -0.59 9.66
CA ARG A 210 -17.21 -0.57 9.04
C ARG A 210 -16.99 0.72 8.26
N ASP A 211 -17.86 1.06 7.32
CA ASP A 211 -17.66 2.22 6.44
C ASP A 211 -17.62 3.54 7.24
N TYR A 212 -18.43 3.63 8.30
CA TYR A 212 -18.36 4.75 9.24
C TYR A 212 -17.04 4.80 10.01
N ALA A 213 -16.56 3.66 10.53
CA ALA A 213 -15.26 3.59 11.19
C ALA A 213 -14.09 3.94 10.25
N CYS A 214 -14.13 3.46 9.00
CA CYS A 214 -13.18 3.84 7.96
C CYS A 214 -13.14 5.35 7.73
N MET A 215 -14.32 5.98 7.63
CA MET A 215 -14.45 7.43 7.50
C MET A 215 -13.86 8.17 8.71
N LEU A 216 -14.15 7.72 9.94
CA LEU A 216 -13.60 8.32 11.16
C LEU A 216 -12.07 8.20 11.24
N ILE A 217 -11.51 7.03 10.91
CA ILE A 217 -10.06 6.81 10.87
C ILE A 217 -9.38 7.77 9.90
N LEU A 218 -9.94 7.92 8.69
CA LEU A 218 -9.37 8.81 7.68
C LEU A 218 -9.56 10.28 8.03
N ALA A 219 -10.67 10.66 8.65
CA ALA A 219 -10.87 12.01 9.18
C ALA A 219 -9.86 12.34 10.29
N ALA A 220 -9.66 11.42 11.24
CA ALA A 220 -8.66 11.56 12.30
C ALA A 220 -7.23 11.64 11.73
N GLY A 221 -6.91 10.79 10.75
CA GLY A 221 -5.63 10.86 10.04
C GLY A 221 -5.43 12.17 9.29
N CYS A 222 -6.46 12.69 8.63
CA CYS A 222 -6.41 13.99 7.96
C CYS A 222 -6.07 15.12 8.96
N LEU A 223 -6.71 15.13 10.12
CA LEU A 223 -6.42 16.08 11.20
C LEU A 223 -4.99 15.92 11.73
N LEU A 224 -4.57 14.68 11.99
CA LEU A 224 -3.23 14.39 12.51
C LEU A 224 -2.14 14.83 11.53
N GLN A 225 -2.27 14.48 10.25
CA GLN A 225 -1.30 14.86 9.22
C GLN A 225 -1.33 16.37 8.97
N GLY A 226 -2.52 16.99 8.94
CA GLY A 226 -2.65 18.44 8.84
C GLY A 226 -1.98 19.17 10.00
N LEU A 227 -2.13 18.67 11.23
CA LEU A 227 -1.46 19.20 12.41
C LEU A 227 0.07 19.01 12.33
N ALA A 228 0.54 17.83 11.93
CA ALA A 228 1.97 17.59 11.74
C ALA A 228 2.57 18.56 10.70
N MET A 229 1.88 18.77 9.58
CA MET A 229 2.29 19.73 8.55
C MET A 229 2.32 21.16 9.07
N TRP A 230 1.32 21.54 9.87
CA TRP A 230 1.24 22.86 10.46
C TRP A 230 2.39 23.12 11.45
N LEU A 231 2.66 22.17 12.35
CA LEU A 231 3.69 22.30 13.38
C LEU A 231 5.11 22.28 12.80
N THR A 232 5.33 21.56 11.70
CA THR A 232 6.65 21.42 11.07
C THR A 232 6.91 22.40 9.93
N ARG A 233 5.96 23.31 9.63
CA ARG A 233 6.03 24.24 8.50
C ARG A 233 7.32 25.07 8.42
N SER A 234 7.92 25.39 9.56
CA SER A 234 9.14 26.20 9.67
C SER A 234 10.42 25.45 9.27
N HIS A 235 10.40 24.11 9.33
CA HIS A 235 11.57 23.26 9.08
C HIS A 235 11.62 22.71 7.65
N ARG A 236 10.66 23.09 6.80
CA ARG A 236 10.63 22.66 5.40
C ARG A 236 11.55 23.55 4.55
N PRO A 237 12.40 22.98 3.69
CA PRO A 237 13.10 23.75 2.67
C PRO A 237 12.08 24.51 1.83
N ARG A 238 12.22 25.84 1.76
CA ARG A 238 11.39 26.67 0.87
C ARG A 238 11.89 26.51 -0.56
N VAL A 239 11.48 25.42 -1.20
CA VAL A 239 11.70 25.23 -2.63
C VAL A 239 10.53 25.91 -3.35
N ALA A 240 10.84 26.81 -4.29
CA ALA A 240 9.80 27.41 -5.13
C ALA A 240 8.99 26.29 -5.80
N PRO A 241 7.64 26.35 -5.83
CA PRO A 241 6.86 25.35 -6.52
C PRO A 241 7.21 25.40 -8.01
N GLY A 242 8.05 24.48 -8.46
CA GLY A 242 8.37 24.31 -9.87
C GLY A 242 7.23 23.64 -10.63
N ALA A 243 5.99 23.82 -10.21
CA ALA A 243 4.81 23.20 -10.82
C ALA A 243 4.34 24.08 -11.97
N SER A 244 4.29 23.54 -13.18
CA SER A 244 3.72 24.20 -14.35
C SER A 244 2.97 23.18 -15.21
N PRO A 245 1.96 23.61 -16.00
CA PRO A 245 1.27 22.72 -16.93
C PRO A 245 2.22 22.03 -17.90
N LEU A 246 3.29 22.73 -18.32
CA LEU A 246 4.34 22.18 -19.17
C LEU A 246 5.10 21.05 -18.48
N ARG A 247 5.54 21.24 -17.22
CA ARG A 247 6.22 20.19 -16.47
C ARG A 247 5.31 19.00 -16.19
N LEU A 248 4.02 19.23 -15.94
CA LEU A 248 3.04 18.15 -15.83
C LEU A 248 2.95 17.36 -17.14
N ALA A 249 2.80 18.04 -18.28
CA ALA A 249 2.76 17.40 -19.59
C ALA A 249 4.05 16.62 -19.89
N GLN A 250 5.22 17.16 -19.54
CA GLN A 250 6.51 16.47 -19.66
C GLN A 250 6.58 15.21 -18.79
N ILE A 251 6.18 15.29 -17.51
CA ILE A 251 6.15 14.14 -16.60
C ILE A 251 5.24 13.04 -17.15
N LEU A 252 4.04 13.39 -17.64
CA LEU A 252 3.12 12.43 -18.23
C LEU A 252 3.70 11.82 -19.50
N ALA A 253 4.14 12.64 -20.45
CA ALA A 253 4.71 12.19 -21.71
C ALA A 253 5.90 11.24 -21.48
N VAL A 254 6.84 11.62 -20.63
CA VAL A 254 8.04 10.82 -20.38
C VAL A 254 7.71 9.61 -19.52
N ASN A 255 7.24 9.81 -18.29
CA ASN A 255 7.17 8.72 -17.30
C ASN A 255 6.00 7.76 -17.52
N VAL A 256 4.90 8.22 -18.11
CA VAL A 256 3.66 7.43 -18.28
C VAL A 256 3.53 6.83 -19.67
N PHE A 257 4.01 7.52 -20.72
CA PHE A 257 3.86 7.05 -22.10
C PHE A 257 5.17 6.56 -22.72
N LEU A 258 6.21 7.40 -22.76
CA LEU A 258 7.46 7.09 -23.48
C LEU A 258 8.29 6.03 -22.77
N THR A 259 8.59 6.20 -21.49
CA THR A 259 9.48 5.27 -20.76
C THR A 259 8.93 3.85 -20.67
N PRO A 260 7.61 3.64 -20.47
CA PRO A 260 7.00 2.32 -20.57
C PRO A 260 7.18 1.62 -21.91
N VAL A 261 7.19 2.36 -23.02
CA VAL A 261 7.26 1.81 -24.39
C VAL A 261 8.70 1.66 -24.87
N LEU A 262 9.55 2.65 -24.59
CA LEU A 262 10.92 2.74 -25.12
C LEU A 262 12.00 2.25 -24.14
N GLY A 263 11.62 2.03 -22.87
CA GLY A 263 12.55 1.67 -21.80
C GLY A 263 13.26 2.88 -21.16
N GLY A 264 13.67 2.72 -19.90
CA GLY A 264 14.28 3.77 -19.06
C GLY A 264 15.55 4.42 -19.63
N HIS A 265 16.21 3.78 -20.59
CA HIS A 265 17.47 4.28 -21.18
C HIS A 265 17.23 5.26 -22.34
N ALA A 266 16.01 5.31 -22.89
CA ALA A 266 15.64 6.24 -23.97
C ALA A 266 15.07 7.57 -23.46
N ALA A 267 14.74 7.66 -22.17
CA ALA A 267 14.29 8.90 -21.54
C ALA A 267 15.50 9.72 -21.09
N LEU A 268 15.73 10.84 -21.78
CA LEU A 268 16.87 11.75 -21.65
C LEU A 268 17.24 12.14 -20.19
N PRO A 269 18.52 12.48 -19.92
CA PRO A 269 19.05 12.78 -18.60
C PRO A 269 18.70 14.20 -18.08
N TYR A 270 17.46 14.65 -18.30
CA TYR A 270 17.00 15.95 -17.80
C TYR A 270 15.93 15.77 -16.72
N VAL A 271 16.39 15.34 -15.55
CA VAL A 271 15.78 15.67 -14.26
C VAL A 271 16.78 16.53 -13.49
#